data_AF-A0A2V9MUZ1-F1
#
_entry.id   AF-A0A2V9MUZ1-F1
#
_cell.length_a   1.000
_cell.length_b   1.000
_cell.length_c   1.000
_cell.angle_alpha   90.00
_cell.angle_beta   90.00
_cell.angle_gamma   90.00
#
_symmetry.space_group_name_H-M   'P 1'
#
loop_
_entity.id
_entity.type
_entity.pdbx_description
1 polymer ?
#
loop_
_entity_poly.entity_id
_entity_poly.type
_entity_poly.pdbx_seq_one_letter_code
_entity_poly.pdbx_strand_id
1 'polypeptide(L)'
;QYVIPDTALDQEARLRGTSVYFPDRAVPMLPLELSTDICSLRPQLDRLVMSCIMEIDNRGEIVEYEICPGIIRSAERMTYTAVNAILEGDESFQARYAGLVANFELMRELQMVLNRKRERRGSIDFDLPEPVIEFDELGLMKSITRSERNIANRIIEEFMLSANECVAGYLEAKAVPSLYRIHEQPDAKRVYDFEVIAATFGYSLGVGALPIQRMQFKTDRRANYGTGKRARELEIPKEVHITPRMYQKLTEKIAGKPEERILSYLMLRSLKQARYSEENLGHFALAATIYTHFTSPIRRYPDLIVHRILKDVLRDSAEKWDGEVPVGVGRVTKAVSEQHRREGHDLNRAEFAHRNERASTPEASRARHTENASPWSKRRQREHIEIKDGPIPLDELHAIAEESSHSERRADDAERELMEWKKAKFMQDRIGEDFDGLIISITKFGFFVELADLFVEGLVPLNTLIDDHYTYHENTREIIGQRSRRIFRLGQRVRVLVDRIDPVEKKIQFALMEEPPPRRAKGRHKGK
;
A
#
# COMPACT_ATOMS: atom_id res chain seq x y z
N GLN A 1 -13.43 18.42 19.75
CA GLN A 1 -13.82 18.75 21.13
C GLN A 1 -12.58 19.13 21.95
N TYR A 2 -11.62 18.23 22.13
CA TYR A 2 -10.45 18.49 22.98
C TYR A 2 -9.32 19.31 22.34
N VAL A 3 -9.09 19.14 21.03
CA VAL A 3 -8.10 19.91 20.27
C VAL A 3 -8.83 20.98 19.47
N ILE A 4 -8.89 22.19 20.04
CA ILE A 4 -9.60 23.35 19.47
C ILE A 4 -8.68 24.07 18.47
N PRO A 5 -9.18 24.52 17.31
CA PRO A 5 -8.40 25.29 16.33
C PRO A 5 -7.61 26.44 16.97
N ASP A 6 -6.41 26.71 16.43
CA ASP A 6 -5.53 27.83 16.81
C ASP A 6 -4.99 27.82 18.25
N THR A 7 -5.27 26.77 19.01
CA THR A 7 -4.66 26.58 20.33
C THR A 7 -3.24 26.03 20.22
N ALA A 8 -2.43 26.19 21.27
CA ALA A 8 -1.08 25.62 21.32
C ALA A 8 -1.07 24.09 21.08
N LEU A 9 -2.11 23.40 21.55
CA LEU A 9 -2.28 21.97 21.33
C LEU A 9 -2.52 21.63 19.86
N ASP A 10 -3.28 22.46 19.15
CA ASP A 10 -3.54 22.30 17.72
C ASP A 10 -2.30 22.60 16.88
N GLN A 11 -1.61 23.70 17.18
CA GLN A 11 -0.37 24.09 16.52
C GLN A 11 0.70 23.00 16.65
N GLU A 12 0.85 22.42 17.84
CA GLU A 12 1.77 21.30 18.07
C GLU A 12 1.33 20.03 17.33
N ALA A 13 0.02 19.73 17.30
CA ALA A 13 -0.51 18.59 16.56
C ALA A 13 -0.27 18.73 15.04
N ARG A 14 -0.46 19.94 14.49
CA ARG A 14 -0.17 20.28 13.09
C ARG A 14 1.33 20.16 12.79
N LEU A 15 2.19 20.70 13.66
CA LEU A 15 3.64 20.65 13.52
C LEU A 15 4.18 19.21 13.49
N ARG A 16 3.63 18.34 14.33
CA ARG A 16 3.96 16.90 14.35
C ARG A 16 3.36 16.17 13.15
N GLY A 17 2.11 16.47 12.80
CA GLY A 17 1.34 15.89 11.69
C GLY A 17 0.89 14.44 11.92
N THR A 18 1.76 13.60 12.47
CA THR A 18 1.47 12.19 12.82
C THR A 18 2.24 11.76 14.07
N SER A 19 1.78 10.70 14.72
CA SER A 19 2.58 9.98 15.72
C SER A 19 3.67 9.16 15.02
N VAL A 20 4.85 9.08 15.63
CA VAL A 20 5.99 8.31 15.12
C VAL A 20 6.23 7.11 16.04
N TYR A 21 6.29 5.91 15.49
CA TYR A 21 6.40 4.65 16.21
C TYR A 21 7.80 4.06 16.02
N PHE A 22 8.73 4.50 16.86
CA PHE A 22 10.01 3.83 16.94
C PHE A 22 9.87 2.46 17.59
N PRO A 23 10.79 1.52 17.32
CA PRO A 23 10.67 0.17 17.82
C PRO A 23 10.67 0.06 19.35
N ASP A 24 11.33 1.01 20.03
CA ASP A 24 11.45 1.07 21.49
C ASP A 24 10.58 2.15 22.15
N ARG A 25 9.96 3.06 21.39
CA ARG A 25 9.10 4.12 21.93
C ARG A 25 8.18 4.73 20.87
N ALA A 26 7.02 5.21 21.31
CA ALA A 26 6.18 6.06 20.48
C ALA A 26 6.41 7.55 20.82
N VAL A 27 6.49 8.39 19.80
CA VAL A 27 6.40 9.86 19.91
C VAL A 27 4.99 10.25 19.46
N PRO A 28 4.05 10.47 20.40
CA PRO A 28 2.66 10.69 20.05
C PRO A 28 2.44 12.09 19.48
N MET A 29 1.47 12.24 18.57
CA MET A 29 1.05 13.53 18.02
C MET A 29 0.42 14.43 19.09
N LEU A 30 -0.37 13.83 19.99
CA LEU A 30 -1.00 14.51 21.12
C LEU A 30 -0.32 14.14 22.44
N PRO A 31 -0.42 14.96 23.50
CA PRO A 31 0.01 14.61 24.84
C PRO A 31 -0.52 13.24 25.31
N LEU A 32 0.23 12.56 26.17
CA LEU A 32 -0.12 11.21 26.63
C LEU A 32 -1.45 11.19 27.40
N GLU A 33 -1.76 12.25 28.14
CA GLU A 33 -3.00 12.41 28.90
C GLU A 33 -4.23 12.39 27.97
N LEU A 34 -4.11 12.98 26.77
CA LEU A 34 -5.17 12.95 25.78
C LEU A 34 -5.17 11.63 25.01
N SER A 35 -4.02 11.20 24.50
CA SER A 35 -3.92 10.05 23.60
C SER A 35 -4.16 8.71 24.28
N THR A 36 -3.72 8.54 25.53
CA THR A 36 -3.80 7.26 26.26
C THR A 36 -4.97 7.18 27.24
N ASP A 37 -5.56 8.32 27.64
CA ASP A 37 -6.65 8.35 28.62
C ASP A 37 -7.95 8.99 28.12
N ILE A 38 -7.97 10.31 27.90
CA ILE A 38 -9.22 11.06 27.66
C ILE A 38 -9.85 10.71 26.30
N CYS A 39 -9.04 10.68 25.24
CA CYS A 39 -9.49 10.31 23.90
C CYS A 39 -9.45 8.79 23.66
N SER A 40 -8.76 8.04 24.53
CA SER A 40 -8.69 6.59 24.46
C SER A 40 -10.02 5.95 24.86
N LEU A 41 -10.51 5.01 24.05
CA LEU A 41 -11.77 4.28 24.26
C LEU A 41 -11.60 3.16 25.29
N ARG A 42 -11.15 3.52 26.50
CA ARG A 42 -10.93 2.59 27.61
C ARG A 42 -12.23 1.86 27.98
N PRO A 43 -12.15 0.56 28.37
CA PRO A 43 -13.33 -0.21 28.72
C PRO A 43 -13.98 0.37 29.98
N GLN A 44 -15.30 0.22 30.06
CA GLN A 44 -16.13 0.54 31.22
C GLN A 44 -16.18 2.02 31.60
N LEU A 45 -15.76 2.92 30.72
CA LEU A 45 -15.83 4.36 30.92
C LEU A 45 -16.57 5.02 29.76
N ASP A 46 -17.35 6.05 30.08
CA ASP A 46 -18.05 6.84 29.07
C ASP A 46 -17.03 7.69 28.29
N ARG A 47 -17.16 7.70 26.97
CA ARG A 47 -16.26 8.37 26.04
C ARG A 47 -17.01 9.03 24.91
N LEU A 48 -16.63 10.27 24.61
CA LEU A 48 -17.12 11.00 23.45
C LEU A 48 -16.57 10.38 22.16
N VAL A 49 -17.43 10.19 21.18
CA VAL A 49 -17.08 9.66 19.85
C VAL A 49 -17.70 10.48 18.74
N MET A 50 -17.12 10.33 17.55
CA MET A 50 -17.83 10.59 16.30
C MET A 50 -18.08 9.21 15.67
N SER A 51 -19.35 8.85 15.54
CA SER A 51 -19.81 7.54 15.11
C SER A 51 -20.24 7.55 13.66
N CYS A 52 -20.00 6.43 12.96
CA CYS A 52 -20.57 6.13 11.66
C CYS A 52 -21.33 4.80 11.81
N ILE A 53 -22.66 4.88 11.79
CA ILE A 53 -23.57 3.74 11.92
C ILE A 53 -24.04 3.40 10.52
N MET A 54 -23.83 2.16 10.08
CA MET A 54 -24.09 1.75 8.70
C MET A 54 -24.96 0.51 8.67
N GLU A 55 -25.97 0.51 7.81
CA GLU A 55 -26.66 -0.71 7.38
C GLU A 55 -26.00 -1.20 6.09
N ILE A 56 -25.56 -2.46 6.09
CA ILE A 56 -24.79 -3.06 5.00
C ILE A 56 -25.52 -4.28 4.48
N ASP A 57 -25.76 -4.34 3.17
CA ASP A 57 -26.43 -5.47 2.54
C ASP A 57 -25.51 -6.69 2.39
N ASN A 58 -26.07 -7.83 1.97
CA ASN A 58 -25.31 -9.07 1.76
C ASN A 58 -24.28 -9.00 0.62
N ARG A 59 -24.25 -7.91 -0.15
CA ARG A 59 -23.25 -7.62 -1.18
C ARG A 59 -22.17 -6.66 -0.67
N GLY A 60 -22.23 -6.22 0.59
CA GLY A 60 -21.29 -5.28 1.19
C GLY A 60 -21.56 -3.81 0.83
N GLU A 61 -22.71 -3.51 0.22
CA GLU A 61 -23.08 -2.13 -0.07
C GLU A 61 -23.71 -1.47 1.15
N ILE A 62 -23.27 -0.25 1.45
CA ILE A 62 -23.90 0.59 2.47
C ILE A 62 -25.23 1.06 1.89
N VAL A 63 -26.35 0.64 2.47
CA VAL A 63 -27.70 1.03 1.99
C VAL A 63 -28.18 2.29 2.68
N GLU A 64 -27.87 2.43 3.97
CA GLU A 64 -28.21 3.56 4.82
C GLU A 64 -27.08 3.79 5.82
N TYR A 65 -26.85 5.05 6.18
CA TYR A 65 -25.92 5.39 7.24
C TYR A 65 -26.36 6.61 8.03
N GLU A 66 -25.92 6.66 9.29
CA GLU A 66 -26.01 7.81 10.18
C GLU A 66 -24.60 8.18 10.67
N ILE A 67 -24.24 9.46 10.60
CA ILE A 67 -23.00 10.01 11.15
C ILE A 67 -23.35 11.02 12.22
N CYS A 68 -22.92 10.77 13.46
CA CYS A 68 -23.28 11.62 14.59
C CYS A 68 -22.22 11.61 15.70
N PRO A 69 -22.09 12.71 16.47
CA PRO A 69 -21.38 12.67 17.73
C PRO A 69 -22.20 11.86 18.75
N GLY A 70 -21.52 11.15 19.65
CA GLY A 70 -22.19 10.35 20.66
C GLY A 70 -21.33 10.04 21.86
N ILE A 71 -21.89 9.26 22.78
CA ILE A 71 -21.20 8.71 23.94
C ILE A 71 -21.24 7.19 23.82
N ILE A 72 -20.10 6.53 23.98
CA ILE A 72 -20.04 5.08 24.12
C ILE A 72 -19.40 4.70 25.44
N ARG A 73 -19.71 3.49 25.92
CA ARG A 73 -19.01 2.82 27.00
C ARG A 73 -18.51 1.48 26.48
N SER A 74 -17.22 1.42 26.16
CA SER A 74 -16.63 0.19 25.61
C SER A 74 -16.79 -0.96 26.61
N ALA A 75 -17.35 -2.09 26.18
CA ALA A 75 -17.60 -3.21 27.07
C ALA A 75 -16.30 -3.91 27.50
N GLU A 76 -15.32 -4.03 26.61
CA GLU A 76 -14.12 -4.83 26.87
C GLU A 76 -12.93 -4.34 26.03
N ARG A 77 -11.72 -4.48 26.55
CA ARG A 77 -10.49 -4.25 25.78
C ARG A 77 -9.97 -5.57 25.23
N MET A 78 -10.09 -5.74 23.92
CA MET A 78 -9.66 -6.95 23.24
C MET A 78 -8.28 -6.79 22.57
N THR A 79 -7.59 -7.91 22.37
CA THR A 79 -6.40 -8.01 21.52
C THR A 79 -6.72 -8.80 20.25
N TYR A 80 -5.98 -8.55 19.16
CA TYR A 80 -6.13 -9.34 17.94
C TYR A 80 -5.93 -10.84 18.18
N THR A 81 -4.96 -11.19 19.04
CA THR A 81 -4.70 -12.58 19.44
C THR A 81 -5.90 -13.23 20.13
N ALA A 82 -6.54 -12.54 21.07
CA ALA A 82 -7.71 -13.06 21.78
C ALA A 82 -8.91 -13.22 20.84
N VAL A 83 -9.19 -12.24 19.98
CA VAL A 83 -10.29 -12.33 19.01
C VAL A 83 -10.05 -13.44 18.00
N ASN A 84 -8.81 -13.58 17.51
CA ASN A 84 -8.44 -14.68 16.61
C ASN A 84 -8.68 -16.04 17.27
N ALA A 85 -8.20 -16.24 18.51
CA ALA A 85 -8.39 -17.47 19.25
C ALA A 85 -9.88 -17.81 19.48
N ILE A 86 -10.71 -16.81 19.80
CA ILE A 86 -12.17 -17.00 19.93
C ILE A 86 -12.78 -17.54 18.63
N LEU A 87 -12.42 -16.93 17.49
CA LEU A 87 -12.94 -17.28 16.16
C LEU A 87 -12.40 -18.61 15.63
N GLU A 88 -11.25 -19.06 16.14
CA GLU A 88 -10.66 -20.38 15.86
C GLU A 88 -11.22 -21.50 16.75
N GLY A 89 -12.05 -21.17 17.75
CA GLY A 89 -12.71 -22.17 18.59
C GLY A 89 -12.00 -22.47 19.91
N ASP A 90 -11.11 -21.60 20.40
CA ASP A 90 -10.43 -21.81 21.68
C ASP A 90 -11.42 -21.79 22.85
N GLU A 91 -11.61 -22.94 23.51
CA GLU A 91 -12.59 -23.14 24.58
C GLU A 91 -12.37 -22.20 25.77
N SER A 92 -11.11 -21.89 26.11
CA SER A 92 -10.77 -21.03 27.24
C SER A 92 -11.16 -19.58 26.97
N PHE A 93 -10.77 -19.07 25.80
CA PHE A 93 -11.15 -17.71 25.38
C PHE A 93 -12.66 -17.58 25.15
N GLN A 94 -13.31 -18.59 24.55
CA GLN A 94 -14.76 -18.59 24.37
C GLN A 94 -15.51 -18.61 25.70
N ALA A 95 -15.09 -19.41 26.67
CA ALA A 95 -15.69 -19.40 28.01
C ALA A 95 -15.51 -18.05 28.71
N ARG A 96 -14.30 -17.48 28.64
CA ARG A 96 -13.98 -16.17 29.25
C ARG A 96 -14.79 -15.02 28.64
N TYR A 97 -15.00 -15.03 27.33
CA TYR A 97 -15.66 -13.96 26.58
C TYR A 97 -17.02 -14.38 26.02
N ALA A 98 -17.72 -15.30 26.69
CA ALA A 98 -18.94 -15.94 26.18
C ALA A 98 -20.01 -14.94 25.68
N GLY A 99 -20.18 -13.82 26.39
CA GLY A 99 -21.14 -12.77 26.01
C GLY A 99 -20.78 -11.99 24.73
N LEU A 100 -19.56 -12.11 24.22
CA LEU A 100 -19.07 -11.39 23.03
C LEU A 100 -18.82 -12.31 21.83
N VAL A 101 -18.82 -13.64 22.02
CA VAL A 101 -18.51 -14.62 20.95
C VAL A 101 -19.42 -14.41 19.74
N ALA A 102 -20.74 -14.29 19.96
CA ALA A 102 -21.70 -14.08 18.87
C ALA A 102 -21.44 -12.78 18.08
N ASN A 103 -20.96 -11.73 18.74
CA ASN A 103 -20.61 -10.47 18.07
C ASN A 103 -19.35 -10.64 17.22
N PHE A 104 -18.32 -11.33 17.70
CA PHE A 104 -17.12 -11.58 16.90
C PHE A 104 -17.42 -12.46 15.68
N GLU A 105 -18.31 -13.44 15.83
CA GLU A 105 -18.79 -14.27 14.72
C GLU A 105 -19.50 -13.43 13.66
N LEU A 106 -20.42 -12.56 14.07
CA LEU A 106 -21.08 -11.60 13.17
C LEU A 106 -20.07 -10.66 12.49
N MET A 107 -19.05 -10.20 13.24
CA MET A 107 -17.99 -9.36 12.69
C MET A 107 -17.16 -10.09 11.63
N ARG A 108 -16.89 -11.40 11.82
CA ARG A 108 -16.24 -12.26 10.83
C ARG A 108 -17.10 -12.39 9.57
N GLU A 109 -18.40 -12.64 9.71
CA GLU A 109 -19.31 -12.73 8.58
C GLU A 109 -19.34 -11.43 7.77
N LEU A 110 -19.46 -10.28 8.45
CA LEU A 110 -19.44 -8.96 7.81
C LEU A 110 -18.11 -8.69 7.11
N GLN A 111 -16.98 -9.01 7.75
CA GLN A 111 -15.65 -8.89 7.13
C GLN A 111 -15.57 -9.68 5.82
N MET A 112 -16.08 -10.93 5.80
CA MET A 112 -16.06 -11.74 4.58
C MET A 112 -16.92 -11.11 3.46
N VAL A 113 -18.06 -10.51 3.81
CA VAL A 113 -18.92 -9.79 2.85
C VAL A 113 -18.19 -8.56 2.27
N LEU A 114 -17.56 -7.76 3.13
CA LEU A 114 -16.82 -6.56 2.74
C LEU A 114 -15.58 -6.89 1.91
N ASN A 115 -14.81 -7.91 2.30
CA ASN A 115 -13.66 -8.35 1.54
C ASN A 115 -14.07 -8.84 0.14
N ARG A 116 -15.17 -9.61 0.01
CA ARG A 116 -15.69 -10.00 -1.32
C ARG A 116 -16.12 -8.81 -2.18
N LYS A 117 -16.62 -7.72 -1.58
CA LYS A 117 -16.89 -6.46 -2.31
C LYS A 117 -15.60 -5.83 -2.80
N ARG A 118 -14.60 -5.74 -1.93
CA ARG A 118 -13.29 -5.15 -2.22
C ARG A 118 -12.52 -5.93 -3.30
N GLU A 119 -12.56 -7.26 -3.23
CA GLU A 119 -12.05 -8.17 -4.26
C GLU A 119 -12.76 -7.94 -5.61
N ARG A 120 -14.10 -7.95 -5.64
CA ARG A 120 -14.86 -7.66 -6.86
C ARG A 120 -14.54 -6.28 -7.44
N ARG A 121 -14.24 -5.29 -6.59
CA ARG A 121 -13.88 -3.93 -7.02
C ARG A 121 -12.49 -3.87 -7.67
N GLY A 122 -11.60 -4.81 -7.34
CA GLY A 122 -10.24 -4.87 -7.89
C GLY A 122 -9.16 -4.31 -6.98
N SER A 123 -9.42 -4.22 -5.67
CA SER A 123 -8.41 -3.78 -4.71
C SER A 123 -7.19 -4.69 -4.76
N ILE A 124 -6.02 -4.08 -4.59
CA ILE A 124 -4.74 -4.76 -4.50
C ILE A 124 -4.46 -5.02 -3.02
N ASP A 125 -4.22 -6.28 -2.66
CA ASP A 125 -3.85 -6.68 -1.30
C ASP A 125 -2.52 -7.43 -1.37
N PHE A 126 -1.47 -6.85 -0.80
CA PHE A 126 -0.16 -7.47 -0.72
C PHE A 126 -0.01 -8.06 0.68
N ASP A 127 -0.21 -9.37 0.80
CA ASP A 127 -0.02 -10.09 2.06
C ASP A 127 1.47 -10.39 2.29
N LEU A 128 2.26 -9.32 2.48
CA LEU A 128 3.68 -9.45 2.78
C LEU A 128 3.91 -9.48 4.29
N PRO A 129 4.68 -10.45 4.82
CA PRO A 129 4.98 -10.51 6.23
C PRO A 129 5.87 -9.32 6.63
N GLU A 130 5.47 -8.61 7.66
CA GLU A 130 6.26 -7.53 8.26
C GLU A 130 7.11 -8.06 9.43
N PRO A 131 8.31 -7.51 9.67
CA PRO A 131 9.13 -7.92 10.81
C PRO A 131 8.58 -7.34 12.13
N VAL A 132 8.36 -8.19 13.13
CA VAL A 132 8.10 -7.82 14.53
C VAL A 132 9.39 -8.01 15.31
N ILE A 133 9.87 -6.94 15.93
CA ILE A 133 11.10 -6.96 16.71
C ILE A 133 10.78 -7.01 18.20
N GLU A 134 11.41 -7.95 18.90
CA GLU A 134 11.41 -7.98 20.37
C GLU A 134 12.64 -7.27 20.91
N PHE A 135 12.45 -6.45 21.93
CA PHE A 135 13.53 -5.73 22.62
C PHE A 135 13.79 -6.31 24.00
N ASP A 136 15.04 -6.24 24.44
CA ASP A 136 15.41 -6.48 25.83
C ASP A 136 15.23 -5.21 26.71
N GLU A 137 15.53 -5.33 28.00
CA GLU A 137 15.42 -4.24 28.97
C GLU A 137 16.35 -3.05 28.67
N LEU A 138 17.38 -3.25 27.85
CA LEU A 138 18.34 -2.23 27.43
C LEU A 138 17.95 -1.60 26.07
N GLY A 139 16.82 -1.99 25.49
CA GLY A 139 16.35 -1.49 24.19
C GLY A 139 17.13 -2.06 23.00
N LEU A 140 17.85 -3.16 23.17
CA LEU A 140 18.55 -3.90 22.12
C LEU A 140 17.65 -4.97 21.53
N MET A 141 17.86 -5.26 20.24
CA MET A 141 17.09 -6.29 19.54
C MET A 141 17.43 -7.67 20.10
N LYS A 142 16.41 -8.38 20.57
CA LYS A 142 16.51 -9.76 21.05
C LYS A 142 16.18 -10.76 19.96
N SER A 143 15.08 -10.53 19.25
CA SER A 143 14.60 -11.41 18.19
C SER A 143 13.84 -10.63 17.12
N ILE A 144 13.75 -11.22 15.92
CA ILE A 144 12.92 -10.73 14.81
C ILE A 144 11.99 -11.90 14.44
N THR A 145 10.69 -11.65 14.45
CA THR A 145 9.66 -12.61 14.05
C THR A 145 8.81 -12.03 12.93
N ARG A 146 7.96 -12.85 12.32
CA ARG A 146 7.02 -12.39 11.30
C ARG A 146 5.71 -11.97 11.96
N SER A 147 5.24 -10.79 11.62
CA SER A 147 3.85 -10.40 11.88
C SER A 147 2.97 -11.21 10.94
N GLU A 148 2.03 -11.95 11.51
CA GLU A 148 0.97 -12.61 10.74
C GLU A 148 -0.31 -11.78 10.82
N ARG A 149 -0.84 -11.42 9.66
CA ARG A 149 -2.12 -10.71 9.55
C ARG A 149 -3.27 -11.72 9.64
N ASN A 150 -3.83 -11.85 10.84
CA ASN A 150 -4.89 -12.81 11.14
C ASN A 150 -6.31 -12.24 10.86
N ILE A 151 -7.36 -13.05 11.11
CA ILE A 151 -8.74 -12.64 10.80
C ILE A 151 -9.18 -11.41 11.62
N ALA A 152 -8.70 -11.26 12.85
CA ALA A 152 -9.04 -10.10 13.68
C ALA A 152 -8.47 -8.80 13.12
N ASN A 153 -7.25 -8.83 12.55
CA ASN A 153 -6.69 -7.68 11.84
C ASN A 153 -7.54 -7.30 10.63
N ARG A 154 -7.92 -8.31 9.82
CA ARG A 154 -8.74 -8.11 8.61
C ARG A 154 -10.14 -7.56 8.92
N ILE A 155 -10.75 -7.99 10.03
CA ILE A 155 -12.05 -7.45 10.50
C ILE A 155 -11.96 -5.94 10.73
N ILE A 156 -10.99 -5.51 11.54
CA ILE A 156 -10.84 -4.09 11.86
C ILE A 156 -10.48 -3.30 10.60
N GLU A 157 -9.60 -3.82 9.74
CA GLU A 157 -9.24 -3.20 8.47
C GLU A 157 -10.48 -2.87 7.61
N GLU A 158 -11.34 -3.86 7.35
CA GLU A 158 -12.55 -3.66 6.53
C GLU A 158 -13.55 -2.67 7.14
N PHE A 159 -13.66 -2.67 8.47
CA PHE A 159 -14.57 -1.76 9.17
C PHE A 159 -14.07 -0.32 9.10
N MET A 160 -12.75 -0.13 9.26
CA MET A 160 -12.14 1.18 9.15
C MET A 160 -12.20 1.71 7.72
N LEU A 161 -11.97 0.86 6.72
CA LEU A 161 -12.13 1.21 5.30
C LEU A 161 -13.57 1.65 4.99
N SER A 162 -14.56 0.92 5.50
CA SER A 162 -15.99 1.24 5.28
C SER A 162 -16.38 2.58 5.90
N ALA A 163 -15.94 2.85 7.14
CA ALA A 163 -16.19 4.14 7.80
C ALA A 163 -15.51 5.31 7.06
N ASN A 164 -14.26 5.10 6.63
CA ASN A 164 -13.49 6.07 5.87
C ASN A 164 -14.16 6.42 4.53
N GLU A 165 -14.60 5.42 3.76
CA GLU A 165 -15.33 5.63 2.50
C GLU A 165 -16.69 6.29 2.74
N CYS A 166 -17.41 5.92 3.81
CA CYS A 166 -18.70 6.51 4.16
C CYS A 166 -18.58 8.02 4.47
N VAL A 167 -17.61 8.40 5.31
CA VAL A 167 -17.40 9.82 5.65
C VAL A 167 -16.94 10.62 4.44
N ALA A 168 -16.05 10.07 3.62
CA ALA A 168 -15.61 10.74 2.40
C ALA A 168 -16.80 10.96 1.44
N GLY A 169 -17.62 9.93 1.23
CA GLY A 169 -18.81 10.00 0.40
C GLY A 169 -19.84 11.01 0.90
N TYR A 170 -20.03 11.11 2.22
CA TYR A 170 -20.91 12.11 2.83
C TYR A 170 -20.43 13.56 2.56
N LEU A 171 -19.14 13.84 2.79
CA LEU A 171 -18.58 15.18 2.58
C LEU A 171 -18.58 15.60 1.10
N GLU A 172 -18.27 14.67 0.19
CA GLU A 172 -18.33 14.90 -1.26
C GLU A 172 -19.77 15.15 -1.74
N ALA A 173 -20.76 14.38 -1.24
CA ALA A 173 -22.17 14.61 -1.57
C ALA A 173 -22.68 15.98 -1.11
N LYS A 174 -22.06 16.56 -0.08
CA LYS A 174 -22.33 17.93 0.41
C LYS A 174 -21.60 19.01 -0.40
N ALA A 175 -20.72 18.63 -1.34
CA ALA A 175 -19.86 19.51 -2.10
C ALA A 175 -18.97 20.39 -1.22
N VAL A 176 -18.53 19.87 -0.07
CA VAL A 176 -17.68 20.58 0.89
C VAL A 176 -16.23 20.14 0.71
N PRO A 177 -15.28 21.09 0.51
CA PRO A 177 -13.86 20.79 0.49
C PRO A 177 -13.40 20.02 1.73
N SER A 178 -12.62 18.95 1.53
CA SER A 178 -12.08 18.13 2.60
C SER A 178 -10.71 17.57 2.23
N LEU A 179 -10.06 16.89 3.16
CA LEU A 179 -8.82 16.16 2.89
C LEU A 179 -9.16 14.75 2.43
N TYR A 180 -8.63 14.37 1.27
CA TYR A 180 -8.69 13.03 0.71
C TYR A 180 -7.35 12.33 0.90
N ARG A 181 -7.40 11.00 1.08
CA ARG A 181 -6.23 10.14 1.00
C ARG A 181 -6.18 9.55 -0.40
N ILE A 182 -5.39 10.17 -1.26
CA ILE A 182 -5.31 9.81 -2.66
C ILE A 182 -4.13 8.88 -2.94
N HIS A 183 -4.27 8.05 -3.95
CA HIS A 183 -3.21 7.21 -4.47
C HIS A 183 -3.33 7.17 -5.98
N GLU A 184 -2.45 7.92 -6.64
CA GLU A 184 -2.45 8.10 -8.08
C GLU A 184 -2.05 6.82 -8.83
N GLN A 185 -2.27 6.81 -10.14
CA GLN A 185 -1.82 5.72 -11.00
C GLN A 185 -0.28 5.65 -11.03
N PRO A 186 0.29 4.43 -11.14
CA PRO A 186 1.73 4.26 -11.24
C PRO A 186 2.29 4.93 -12.50
N ASP A 187 3.51 5.45 -12.40
CA ASP A 187 4.17 6.07 -13.54
C ASP A 187 4.50 5.03 -14.61
N ALA A 188 4.31 5.40 -15.89
CA ALA A 188 4.57 4.52 -17.03
C ALA A 188 5.96 3.87 -17.00
N LYS A 189 6.98 4.63 -16.58
CA LYS A 189 8.36 4.12 -16.44
C LYS A 189 8.44 2.97 -15.45
N ARG A 190 7.84 3.14 -14.27
CA ARG A 190 7.90 2.17 -13.19
C ARG A 190 7.19 0.87 -13.58
N VAL A 191 6.09 1.01 -14.32
CA VAL A 191 5.31 -0.15 -14.81
C VAL A 191 6.07 -0.87 -15.91
N TYR A 192 6.72 -0.14 -16.82
CA TYR A 192 7.61 -0.75 -17.80
C TYR A 192 8.77 -1.51 -17.15
N ASP A 193 9.43 -0.89 -16.16
CA ASP A 193 10.50 -1.53 -15.40
C ASP A 193 10.04 -2.81 -14.68
N PHE A 194 8.80 -2.80 -14.18
CA PHE A 194 8.14 -3.97 -13.61
C PHE A 194 7.89 -5.05 -14.68
N GLU A 195 7.26 -4.71 -15.81
CA GLU A 195 6.92 -5.65 -16.89
C GLU A 195 8.16 -6.37 -17.43
N VAL A 196 9.26 -5.64 -17.64
CA VAL A 196 10.52 -6.23 -18.13
C VAL A 196 11.05 -7.29 -17.18
N ILE A 197 10.98 -7.05 -15.86
CA ILE A 197 11.40 -8.04 -14.86
C ILE A 197 10.38 -9.18 -14.76
N ALA A 198 9.09 -8.88 -14.67
CA ALA A 198 8.05 -9.89 -14.55
C ALA A 198 8.08 -10.89 -15.73
N ALA A 199 8.41 -10.41 -16.94
CA ALA A 199 8.54 -11.24 -18.12
C ALA A 199 9.65 -12.31 -18.01
N THR A 200 10.71 -12.08 -17.24
CA THR A 200 11.77 -13.10 -17.02
C THR A 200 11.25 -14.28 -16.19
N PHE A 201 10.24 -14.04 -15.37
CA PHE A 201 9.52 -15.05 -14.61
C PHE A 201 8.30 -15.61 -15.37
N GLY A 202 8.05 -15.16 -16.61
CA GLY A 202 6.90 -15.57 -17.42
C GLY A 202 5.58 -14.90 -17.04
N TYR A 203 5.64 -13.77 -16.33
CA TYR A 203 4.48 -13.00 -15.89
C TYR A 203 4.36 -11.65 -16.59
N SER A 204 3.15 -11.11 -16.64
CA SER A 204 2.85 -9.78 -17.17
C SER A 204 1.51 -9.30 -16.58
N LEU A 205 1.36 -7.99 -16.39
CA LEU A 205 0.09 -7.33 -16.10
C LEU A 205 -0.86 -7.35 -17.30
N GLY A 206 -0.39 -7.78 -18.48
CA GLY A 206 -1.19 -7.80 -19.70
C GLY A 206 -1.36 -6.41 -20.31
N VAL A 207 -0.46 -5.49 -19.99
CA VAL A 207 -0.38 -4.21 -20.68
C VAL A 207 0.05 -4.50 -22.12
N GLY A 208 -0.74 -4.12 -23.11
CA GLY A 208 -0.45 -4.40 -24.52
C GLY A 208 0.91 -3.83 -24.97
N ALA A 209 1.27 -4.04 -26.23
CA ALA A 209 2.50 -3.46 -26.79
C ALA A 209 2.52 -1.93 -26.55
N LEU A 210 3.41 -1.49 -25.66
CA LEU A 210 3.50 -0.12 -25.22
C LEU A 210 3.85 0.78 -26.43
N PRO A 211 3.06 1.83 -26.74
CA PRO A 211 3.27 2.62 -27.93
C PRO A 211 4.56 3.43 -27.86
N ILE A 212 5.43 3.21 -28.84
CA ILE A 212 6.74 3.85 -28.99
C ILE A 212 6.56 5.21 -29.67
N GLN A 213 6.88 6.32 -29.00
CA GLN A 213 6.91 7.66 -29.61
C GLN A 213 8.35 8.21 -29.63
N ARG A 214 8.85 8.41 -30.85
CA ARG A 214 10.24 8.84 -31.13
C ARG A 214 10.40 10.34 -30.87
N MET A 215 11.34 10.75 -30.03
CA MET A 215 11.78 12.14 -29.91
C MET A 215 13.30 12.24 -30.01
N GLN A 216 13.79 13.00 -30.99
CA GLN A 216 15.21 13.29 -31.16
C GLN A 216 15.64 14.40 -30.19
N PHE A 217 16.54 14.11 -29.26
CA PHE A 217 17.22 15.15 -28.50
C PHE A 217 18.23 15.88 -29.39
N LYS A 218 18.18 17.22 -29.38
CA LYS A 218 19.01 18.08 -30.22
C LYS A 218 20.37 18.35 -29.58
N THR A 219 21.10 17.30 -29.20
CA THR A 219 22.50 17.40 -28.74
C THR A 219 23.26 16.15 -29.15
N ASP A 220 23.73 16.14 -30.39
CA ASP A 220 25.08 15.69 -30.75
C ASP A 220 25.30 15.80 -32.26
N ARG A 221 25.61 17.01 -32.74
CA ARG A 221 26.20 17.22 -34.07
C ARG A 221 27.72 16.97 -34.09
N ARG A 222 28.31 16.44 -33.01
CA ARG A 222 29.78 16.29 -32.86
C ARG A 222 30.29 14.88 -32.59
N ALA A 223 29.53 13.83 -32.95
CA ALA A 223 29.97 12.43 -32.79
C ALA A 223 29.93 11.60 -34.09
N ASN A 224 30.22 12.21 -35.25
CA ASN A 224 30.34 11.44 -36.52
C ASN A 224 31.71 10.77 -36.75
N TYR A 225 32.65 10.87 -35.80
CA TYR A 225 33.91 10.15 -35.85
C TYR A 225 34.26 9.61 -34.46
N GLY A 226 33.93 8.35 -34.17
CA GLY A 226 34.46 7.66 -32.99
C GLY A 226 33.51 6.65 -32.35
N THR A 227 33.77 5.37 -32.61
CA THR A 227 33.28 4.16 -31.91
C THR A 227 31.75 4.01 -31.75
N GLY A 228 31.20 3.00 -32.42
CA GLY A 228 29.77 2.73 -32.52
C GLY A 228 29.09 2.22 -31.24
N LYS A 229 29.08 3.03 -30.18
CA LYS A 229 28.07 2.91 -29.12
C LYS A 229 26.87 3.75 -29.51
N ARG A 230 25.84 3.11 -30.07
CA ARG A 230 24.49 3.71 -30.15
C ARG A 230 24.08 4.10 -28.72
N ALA A 231 23.82 5.38 -28.49
CA ALA A 231 23.14 5.83 -27.29
C ALA A 231 21.83 5.03 -27.18
N ARG A 232 21.64 4.33 -26.05
CA ARG A 232 20.42 3.56 -25.80
C ARG A 232 19.33 4.56 -25.46
N GLU A 233 18.44 4.81 -26.41
CA GLU A 233 17.19 5.55 -26.20
C GLU A 233 16.26 4.65 -25.37
N LEU A 234 16.03 5.01 -24.10
CA LEU A 234 15.01 4.37 -23.26
C LEU A 234 13.69 5.13 -23.47
N GLU A 235 12.86 4.63 -24.39
CA GLU A 235 11.55 5.21 -24.75
C GLU A 235 10.49 4.78 -23.73
N ILE A 236 10.00 5.72 -22.91
CA ILE A 236 8.93 5.46 -21.93
C ILE A 236 7.61 5.98 -22.52
N PRO A 237 6.55 5.16 -22.60
CA PRO A 237 5.22 5.60 -23.05
C PRO A 237 4.67 6.71 -22.15
N LYS A 238 3.99 7.71 -22.73
CA LYS A 238 3.38 8.79 -21.93
C LYS A 238 2.18 8.33 -21.11
N GLU A 239 1.40 7.38 -21.62
CA GLU A 239 0.25 6.82 -20.90
C GLU A 239 0.19 5.30 -21.12
N VAL A 240 -0.01 4.59 -20.02
CA VAL A 240 -0.14 3.15 -19.98
C VAL A 240 -1.50 2.86 -19.38
N HIS A 241 -2.36 2.14 -20.10
CA HIS A 241 -3.67 1.77 -19.56
C HIS A 241 -3.50 0.70 -18.49
N ILE A 242 -3.55 1.12 -17.23
CA ILE A 242 -3.31 0.28 -16.08
C ILE A 242 -4.53 0.35 -15.16
N THR A 243 -4.97 -0.81 -14.69
CA THR A 243 -6.06 -0.90 -13.73
C THR A 243 -5.62 -1.69 -12.48
N PRO A 244 -6.22 -1.40 -11.30
CA PRO A 244 -5.96 -2.17 -10.09
C PRO A 244 -6.23 -3.67 -10.26
N ARG A 245 -7.25 -4.04 -11.05
CA ARG A 245 -7.57 -5.43 -11.39
C ARG A 245 -6.44 -6.17 -12.11
N MET A 246 -5.60 -5.49 -12.88
CA MET A 246 -4.44 -6.13 -13.52
C MET A 246 -3.42 -6.58 -12.48
N TYR A 247 -3.15 -5.73 -11.47
CA TYR A 247 -2.30 -6.07 -10.33
C TYR A 247 -2.92 -7.16 -9.46
N GLN A 248 -4.23 -7.07 -9.18
CA GLN A 248 -4.94 -8.10 -8.42
C GLN A 248 -4.86 -9.48 -9.08
N LYS A 249 -5.22 -9.59 -10.37
CA LYS A 249 -5.13 -10.84 -11.15
C LYS A 249 -3.71 -11.40 -11.17
N LEU A 250 -2.69 -10.52 -11.16
CA LEU A 250 -1.31 -10.96 -11.12
C LEU A 250 -0.95 -11.53 -9.74
N THR A 251 -1.36 -10.85 -8.66
CA THR A 251 -1.17 -11.29 -7.27
C THR A 251 -1.81 -12.67 -7.05
N GLU A 252 -3.03 -12.88 -7.52
CA GLU A 252 -3.72 -14.18 -7.46
C GLU A 252 -2.97 -15.27 -8.25
N LYS A 253 -2.37 -14.93 -9.39
CA LYS A 253 -1.62 -15.88 -10.21
C LYS A 253 -0.28 -16.28 -9.62
N ILE A 254 0.35 -15.39 -8.84
CA ILE A 254 1.67 -15.64 -8.23
C ILE A 254 1.54 -16.23 -6.82
N ALA A 255 0.38 -16.15 -6.19
CA ALA A 255 0.13 -16.68 -4.85
C ALA A 255 0.57 -18.14 -4.69
N GLY A 256 1.35 -18.42 -3.64
CA GLY A 256 1.90 -19.72 -3.31
C GLY A 256 3.10 -20.16 -4.16
N LYS A 257 3.58 -19.34 -5.09
CA LYS A 257 4.71 -19.68 -5.97
C LYS A 257 6.05 -19.18 -5.41
N PRO A 258 7.18 -19.79 -5.77
CA PRO A 258 8.51 -19.35 -5.31
C PRO A 258 8.81 -17.88 -5.60
N GLU A 259 8.26 -17.34 -6.69
CA GLU A 259 8.47 -15.97 -7.16
C GLU A 259 7.51 -14.94 -6.55
N GLU A 260 6.54 -15.37 -5.73
CA GLU A 260 5.51 -14.49 -5.15
C GLU A 260 6.12 -13.29 -4.44
N ARG A 261 7.04 -13.55 -3.51
CA ARG A 261 7.67 -12.50 -2.68
C ARG A 261 8.35 -11.43 -3.54
N ILE A 262 9.12 -11.84 -4.54
CA ILE A 262 9.88 -10.91 -5.37
C ILE A 262 8.97 -10.12 -6.32
N LEU A 263 7.97 -10.78 -6.92
CA LEU A 263 7.03 -10.11 -7.82
C LEU A 263 6.14 -9.13 -7.04
N SER A 264 5.62 -9.51 -5.87
CA SER A 264 4.85 -8.62 -4.99
C SER A 264 5.67 -7.40 -4.55
N TYR A 265 6.94 -7.59 -4.19
CA TYR A 265 7.85 -6.48 -3.87
C TYR A 265 8.06 -5.53 -5.06
N LEU A 266 8.29 -6.06 -6.26
CA LEU A 266 8.45 -5.23 -7.47
C LEU A 266 7.14 -4.51 -7.84
N MET A 267 5.98 -5.15 -7.67
CA MET A 267 4.68 -4.54 -7.88
C MET A 267 4.50 -3.35 -6.94
N LEU A 268 4.80 -3.50 -5.65
CA LEU A 268 4.75 -2.40 -4.67
C LEU A 268 5.64 -1.23 -5.07
N ARG A 269 6.89 -1.49 -5.51
CA ARG A 269 7.80 -0.44 -5.98
C ARG A 269 7.34 0.25 -7.25
N SER A 270 6.48 -0.40 -8.04
CA SER A 270 5.93 0.21 -9.25
C SER A 270 4.83 1.24 -8.93
N LEU A 271 4.15 1.09 -7.79
CA LEU A 271 3.09 1.99 -7.32
C LEU A 271 3.66 3.33 -6.84
N LYS A 272 2.78 4.33 -6.77
CA LYS A 272 3.10 5.63 -6.15
C LYS A 272 2.91 5.54 -4.64
N GLN A 273 3.49 6.49 -3.91
CA GLN A 273 3.14 6.63 -2.50
C GLN A 273 1.79 7.35 -2.40
N ALA A 274 0.91 6.88 -1.51
CA ALA A 274 -0.32 7.60 -1.21
C ALA A 274 0.00 8.92 -0.48
N ARG A 275 -0.81 9.94 -0.67
CA ARG A 275 -0.63 11.27 -0.07
C ARG A 275 -1.97 11.90 0.28
N TYR A 276 -1.93 12.95 1.10
CA TYR A 276 -3.10 13.78 1.33
C TYR A 276 -3.25 14.82 0.22
N SER A 277 -4.49 15.14 -0.13
CA SER A 277 -4.83 16.24 -1.04
C SER A 277 -6.24 16.74 -0.73
N GLU A 278 -6.45 18.03 -0.88
CA GLU A 278 -7.73 18.71 -1.01
C GLU A 278 -8.51 18.31 -2.26
N GLU A 279 -7.82 17.85 -3.32
CA GLU A 279 -8.44 17.33 -4.54
C GLU A 279 -8.68 15.81 -4.46
N ASN A 280 -9.90 15.38 -4.77
CA ASN A 280 -10.21 13.97 -4.88
C ASN A 280 -9.72 13.38 -6.22
N LEU A 281 -8.62 12.63 -6.18
CA LEU A 281 -8.06 11.90 -7.32
C LEU A 281 -8.32 10.38 -7.25
N GLY A 282 -9.11 9.93 -6.27
CA GLY A 282 -9.32 8.52 -5.97
C GLY A 282 -8.11 7.82 -5.36
N HIS A 283 -8.28 6.54 -5.03
CA HIS A 283 -7.26 5.70 -4.42
C HIS A 283 -7.05 4.42 -5.23
N PHE A 284 -6.00 4.41 -6.07
CA PHE A 284 -5.74 3.34 -7.03
C PHE A 284 -5.57 1.96 -6.37
N ALA A 285 -4.80 1.82 -5.28
CA ALA A 285 -4.57 0.50 -4.67
C ALA A 285 -5.84 -0.11 -4.05
N LEU A 286 -6.67 0.72 -3.37
CA LEU A 286 -7.97 0.31 -2.82
C LEU A 286 -9.07 0.15 -3.89
N ALA A 287 -8.76 0.50 -5.15
CA ALA A 287 -9.73 0.64 -6.24
C ALA A 287 -10.95 1.50 -5.86
N ALA A 288 -10.75 2.51 -5.00
CA ALA A 288 -11.81 3.39 -4.51
C ALA A 288 -11.81 4.70 -5.29
N THR A 289 -12.99 5.20 -5.65
CA THR A 289 -13.15 6.49 -6.35
C THR A 289 -13.01 7.68 -5.41
N ILE A 290 -13.22 7.46 -4.11
CA ILE A 290 -13.18 8.46 -3.06
C ILE A 290 -12.75 7.77 -1.77
N TYR A 291 -11.82 8.39 -1.03
CA TYR A 291 -11.31 7.84 0.23
C TYR A 291 -10.69 8.95 1.09
N THR A 292 -10.91 8.89 2.39
CA THR A 292 -10.27 9.78 3.38
C THR A 292 -9.81 8.98 4.60
N HIS A 293 -8.94 9.54 5.42
CA HIS A 293 -8.67 8.99 6.74
C HIS A 293 -9.53 9.71 7.78
N PHE A 294 -10.34 8.94 8.51
CA PHE A 294 -11.24 9.43 9.55
C PHE A 294 -11.07 8.71 10.90
N THR A 295 -10.55 7.49 10.87
CA THR A 295 -10.61 6.54 11.99
C THR A 295 -9.45 6.62 12.99
N SER A 296 -8.52 7.57 12.87
CA SER A 296 -7.43 7.74 13.85
C SER A 296 -7.02 9.19 14.15
N PRO A 297 -7.95 10.06 14.58
CA PRO A 297 -7.68 11.47 14.89
C PRO A 297 -6.71 11.71 16.07
N ILE A 298 -6.45 10.68 16.88
CA ILE A 298 -5.50 10.76 18.01
C ILE A 298 -4.05 10.79 17.51
N ARG A 299 -3.79 10.20 16.34
CA ARG A 299 -2.43 9.96 15.84
C ARG A 299 -2.15 10.54 14.45
N ARG A 300 -3.16 11.07 13.76
CA ARG A 300 -3.02 11.69 12.44
C ARG A 300 -3.79 13.00 12.41
N TYR A 301 -3.10 14.07 12.04
CA TYR A 301 -3.67 15.41 11.94
C TYR A 301 -4.74 15.52 10.83
N PRO A 302 -4.59 14.87 9.65
CA PRO A 302 -5.65 14.86 8.64
C PRO A 302 -6.99 14.33 9.14
N ASP A 303 -7.01 13.24 9.90
CA ASP A 303 -8.22 12.70 10.51
C ASP A 303 -8.85 13.73 11.47
N LEU A 304 -8.04 14.48 12.22
CA LEU A 304 -8.51 15.53 13.11
C LEU A 304 -9.18 16.67 12.34
N ILE A 305 -8.62 17.06 11.19
CA ILE A 305 -9.20 18.05 10.28
C ILE A 305 -10.51 17.55 9.66
N VAL A 306 -10.55 16.31 9.18
CA VAL A 306 -11.78 15.68 8.68
C VAL A 306 -12.87 15.67 9.75
N HIS A 307 -12.52 15.38 11.02
CA HIS A 307 -13.45 15.46 12.15
C HIS A 307 -13.97 16.88 12.42
N ARG A 308 -13.17 17.93 12.16
CA ARG A 308 -13.61 19.33 12.29
C ARG A 308 -14.63 19.67 11.21
N ILE A 309 -14.24 19.47 9.96
CA ILE A 309 -15.08 19.73 8.79
C ILE A 309 -16.41 18.99 8.93
N LEU A 310 -16.36 17.70 9.30
CA LEU A 310 -17.57 16.90 9.49
C LEU A 310 -18.48 17.47 10.59
N LYS A 311 -17.95 17.95 11.71
CA LYS A 311 -18.76 18.53 12.80
C LYS A 311 -19.45 19.81 12.38
N ASP A 312 -18.74 20.66 11.64
CA ASP A 312 -19.30 21.92 11.17
C ASP A 312 -20.38 21.66 10.12
N VAL A 313 -20.12 20.75 9.17
CA VAL A 313 -21.13 20.33 8.18
C VAL A 313 -22.38 19.73 8.83
N LEU A 314 -22.21 18.91 9.88
CA LEU A 314 -23.33 18.36 10.64
C LEU A 314 -24.12 19.47 11.36
N ARG A 315 -23.46 20.46 11.96
CA ARG A 315 -24.15 21.58 12.62
C ARG A 315 -24.93 22.45 11.63
N ASP A 316 -24.34 22.72 10.47
CA ASP A 316 -24.92 23.66 9.50
C ASP A 316 -25.98 23.00 8.61
N SER A 317 -25.88 21.69 8.38
CA SER A 317 -26.67 20.99 7.37
C SER A 317 -27.10 19.57 7.75
N ALA A 318 -27.34 19.30 9.04
CA ALA A 318 -27.89 18.03 9.51
C ALA A 318 -29.21 17.68 8.78
N GLU A 319 -29.29 16.45 8.28
CA GLU A 319 -30.53 15.89 7.71
C GLU A 319 -31.52 15.48 8.80
N LYS A 320 -31.02 15.11 9.98
CA LYS A 320 -31.83 14.63 11.10
C LYS A 320 -31.26 15.18 12.42
N TRP A 321 -32.15 15.34 13.39
CA TRP A 321 -31.79 15.71 14.75
C TRP A 321 -32.29 14.63 15.71
N ASP A 322 -31.42 14.15 16.60
CA ASP A 322 -31.77 13.29 17.72
C ASP A 322 -31.63 14.09 19.02
N GLY A 323 -32.74 14.68 19.46
CA GLY A 323 -32.71 15.74 20.46
C GLY A 323 -31.90 16.95 19.98
N GLU A 324 -30.81 17.26 20.68
CA GLU A 324 -29.87 18.34 20.32
C GLU A 324 -28.68 17.86 19.46
N VAL A 325 -28.63 16.57 19.13
CA VAL A 325 -27.52 15.97 18.38
C VAL A 325 -27.78 16.07 16.87
N PRO A 326 -26.91 16.73 16.09
CA PRO A 326 -27.02 16.73 14.64
C PRO A 326 -26.60 15.38 14.07
N VAL A 327 -27.41 14.84 13.16
CA VAL A 327 -27.21 13.54 12.53
C VAL A 327 -27.18 13.70 11.02
N GLY A 328 -26.06 13.27 10.43
CA GLY A 328 -25.87 13.18 9.00
C GLY A 328 -26.49 11.89 8.49
N VAL A 329 -27.45 11.95 7.56
CA VAL A 329 -28.14 10.76 7.04
C VAL A 329 -27.93 10.64 5.55
N GLY A 330 -27.57 9.45 5.08
CA GLY A 330 -27.52 9.15 3.66
C GLY A 330 -28.14 7.81 3.33
N ARG A 331 -28.92 7.78 2.24
CA ARG A 331 -29.38 6.54 1.60
C ARG A 331 -28.72 6.40 0.24
N VAL A 332 -28.00 5.29 0.05
CA VAL A 332 -27.48 4.95 -1.27
C VAL A 332 -28.60 4.29 -2.05
N THR A 333 -29.42 5.08 -2.73
CA THR A 333 -30.50 4.54 -3.58
C THR A 333 -29.89 3.62 -4.66
N LYS A 334 -30.59 2.53 -5.00
CA LYS A 334 -30.14 1.55 -6.00
C LYS A 334 -29.68 2.18 -7.32
N ALA A 335 -30.23 3.34 -7.70
CA ALA A 335 -29.85 4.10 -8.89
C ALA A 335 -28.37 4.55 -8.87
N VAL A 336 -27.85 4.98 -7.71
CA VAL A 336 -26.44 5.38 -7.55
C VAL A 336 -25.53 4.15 -7.50
N SER A 337 -25.99 3.04 -6.91
CA SER A 337 -25.26 1.76 -6.94
C SER A 337 -25.20 1.14 -8.35
N GLU A 338 -26.24 1.33 -9.17
CA GLU A 338 -26.28 0.90 -10.56
C GLU A 338 -25.44 1.80 -11.47
N GLN A 339 -25.37 3.09 -11.15
CA GLN A 339 -24.45 4.00 -11.82
C GLN A 339 -23.01 3.59 -11.53
N HIS A 340 -22.62 3.35 -10.27
CA HIS A 340 -21.30 2.79 -9.89
C HIS A 340 -21.06 1.35 -10.43
N ARG A 341 -22.10 0.51 -10.54
CA ARG A 341 -22.00 -0.84 -11.15
C ARG A 341 -21.79 -0.78 -12.64
N ARG A 342 -22.57 0.01 -13.39
CA ARG A 342 -22.37 0.21 -14.85
C ARG A 342 -21.02 0.83 -15.11
N GLU A 343 -20.62 1.79 -14.28
CA GLU A 343 -19.31 2.43 -14.26
C GLU A 343 -18.12 1.49 -14.00
N GLY A 344 -18.30 0.45 -13.15
CA GLY A 344 -17.31 -0.61 -12.94
C GLY A 344 -17.37 -1.76 -13.96
N HIS A 345 -18.48 -1.88 -14.69
CA HIS A 345 -18.70 -2.90 -15.73
C HIS A 345 -18.32 -2.41 -17.13
N ASP A 346 -18.44 -1.11 -17.42
CA ASP A 346 -18.00 -0.49 -18.68
C ASP A 346 -16.47 -0.45 -18.79
N LEU A 347 -15.77 -0.44 -17.64
CA LEU A 347 -14.33 -0.71 -17.56
C LEU A 347 -13.97 -2.13 -18.03
N ASN A 348 -14.85 -3.12 -17.80
CA ASN A 348 -14.65 -4.51 -18.24
C ASN A 348 -15.10 -4.73 -19.70
N ARG A 349 -16.11 -4.02 -20.19
CA ARG A 349 -16.66 -4.25 -21.54
C ARG A 349 -15.75 -3.72 -22.65
N ALA A 350 -14.92 -2.72 -22.36
CA ALA A 350 -13.89 -2.24 -23.29
C ALA A 350 -12.84 -3.32 -23.65
N GLU A 351 -12.72 -4.41 -22.88
CA GLU A 351 -11.83 -5.54 -23.20
C GLU A 351 -12.35 -6.44 -24.35
N PHE A 352 -13.65 -6.40 -24.70
CA PHE A 352 -14.24 -7.35 -25.67
C PHE A 352 -14.51 -6.80 -27.07
N ALA A 353 -14.45 -5.49 -27.28
CA ALA A 353 -14.85 -4.88 -28.55
C ALA A 353 -13.77 -4.88 -29.66
N HIS A 354 -12.54 -5.32 -29.40
CA HIS A 354 -11.45 -5.26 -30.39
C HIS A 354 -11.15 -6.55 -31.15
N ARG A 355 -12.09 -7.50 -31.20
CA ARG A 355 -11.89 -8.78 -31.89
C ARG A 355 -13.03 -9.15 -32.84
N ASN A 356 -13.23 -8.32 -33.87
CA ASN A 356 -13.58 -8.77 -35.22
C ASN A 356 -13.90 -7.54 -36.07
N GLU A 357 -13.08 -7.28 -37.08
CA GLU A 357 -13.54 -6.96 -38.44
C GLU A 357 -12.32 -6.76 -39.35
N ARG A 358 -12.09 -7.73 -40.24
CA ARG A 358 -11.31 -7.57 -41.47
C ARG A 358 -12.32 -7.52 -42.62
N ALA A 359 -12.34 -6.43 -43.38
CA ALA A 359 -12.18 -6.42 -44.85
C ALA A 359 -12.56 -5.08 -45.51
N SER A 360 -11.64 -4.65 -46.39
CA SER A 360 -11.81 -3.94 -47.68
C SER A 360 -12.24 -2.47 -47.80
N THR A 361 -11.26 -1.71 -48.28
CA THR A 361 -11.24 -0.64 -49.32
C THR A 361 -11.39 0.84 -48.95
N PRO A 362 -10.68 1.74 -49.68
CA PRO A 362 -10.21 3.02 -49.14
C PRO A 362 -10.83 4.23 -49.85
N GLU A 363 -11.21 5.26 -49.11
CA GLU A 363 -11.23 6.61 -49.68
C GLU A 363 -11.20 7.71 -48.62
N ALA A 364 -10.58 8.82 -49.02
CA ALA A 364 -10.05 9.87 -48.17
C ALA A 364 -11.14 10.76 -47.55
N SER A 365 -10.90 11.19 -46.30
CA SER A 365 -10.65 12.59 -45.93
C SER A 365 -11.10 12.94 -44.50
N ARG A 366 -10.24 13.71 -43.81
CA ARG A 366 -10.46 14.43 -42.54
C ARG A 366 -10.51 13.57 -41.27
N ALA A 367 -9.34 13.10 -40.85
CA ALA A 367 -9.11 12.66 -39.47
C ALA A 367 -9.19 13.87 -38.53
N ARG A 368 -10.32 14.00 -37.82
CA ARG A 368 -10.33 14.66 -36.50
C ARG A 368 -9.65 13.69 -35.54
N HIS A 369 -8.56 14.15 -34.92
CA HIS A 369 -7.90 13.42 -33.83
C HIS A 369 -8.88 13.25 -32.67
N THR A 370 -9.52 12.08 -32.58
CA THR A 370 -10.14 11.63 -31.33
C THR A 370 -9.08 10.82 -30.60
N GLU A 371 -8.44 11.45 -29.63
CA GLU A 371 -7.58 10.79 -28.64
C GLU A 371 -8.37 9.65 -27.99
N ASN A 372 -7.88 8.43 -28.13
CA ASN A 372 -8.38 7.30 -27.33
C ASN A 372 -7.82 7.41 -25.92
N ALA A 373 -8.40 8.32 -25.15
CA ALA A 373 -8.12 8.53 -23.74
C ALA A 373 -8.64 7.35 -22.90
N SER A 374 -7.86 6.95 -21.89
CA SER A 374 -8.17 5.92 -20.91
C SER A 374 -9.58 6.13 -20.28
N PRO A 375 -10.34 5.07 -19.96
CA PRO A 375 -11.61 5.16 -19.24
C PRO A 375 -11.53 5.93 -17.91
N TRP A 376 -10.34 6.06 -17.33
CA TRP A 376 -10.09 6.85 -16.12
C TRP A 376 -10.05 8.36 -16.37
N SER A 377 -9.61 8.82 -17.55
CA SER A 377 -9.54 10.25 -17.89
C SER A 377 -10.85 10.78 -18.49
N LYS A 378 -11.68 9.91 -19.09
CA LYS A 378 -12.98 10.29 -19.69
C LYS A 378 -14.09 10.64 -18.68
N ARG A 379 -13.85 10.49 -17.38
CA ARG A 379 -14.90 10.72 -16.36
C ARG A 379 -15.03 12.15 -15.85
N ARG A 380 -14.18 13.07 -16.32
CA ARG A 380 -14.20 14.51 -15.96
C ARG A 380 -15.18 15.35 -16.79
N GLN A 381 -16.31 14.77 -17.19
CA GLN A 381 -17.51 15.53 -17.60
C GLN A 381 -18.65 15.18 -16.64
N ARG A 382 -18.43 15.38 -15.33
CA ARG A 382 -19.55 15.57 -14.40
C ARG A 382 -19.87 17.06 -14.43
N GLU A 383 -21.16 17.37 -14.49
CA GLU A 383 -21.71 18.72 -14.37
C GLU A 383 -20.96 19.48 -13.27
N HIS A 384 -20.60 20.74 -13.51
CA HIS A 384 -19.95 21.60 -12.52
C HIS A 384 -20.77 21.59 -11.23
N ILE A 385 -20.39 20.75 -10.26
CA ILE A 385 -20.87 20.87 -8.89
C ILE A 385 -20.18 22.11 -8.36
N GLU A 386 -20.94 23.18 -8.15
CA GLU A 386 -20.43 24.37 -7.47
C GLU A 386 -19.95 23.94 -6.08
N ILE A 387 -18.64 23.98 -5.89
CA ILE A 387 -18.00 23.71 -4.60
C ILE A 387 -18.48 24.78 -3.64
N LYS A 388 -19.10 24.38 -2.52
CA LYS A 388 -19.50 25.31 -1.47
C LYS A 388 -18.27 25.77 -0.70
N ASP A 389 -18.32 27.00 -0.19
CA ASP A 389 -17.33 27.45 0.78
C ASP A 389 -17.35 26.49 1.99
N GLY A 390 -16.21 25.85 2.25
CA GLY A 390 -16.02 24.96 3.38
C GLY A 390 -15.65 25.71 4.66
N PRO A 391 -15.69 25.04 5.82
CA PRO A 391 -15.31 25.66 7.10
C PRO A 391 -13.81 26.01 7.17
N ILE A 392 -12.99 25.43 6.28
CA ILE A 392 -11.56 25.73 6.13
C ILE A 392 -11.32 26.20 4.69
N PRO A 393 -10.63 27.34 4.48
CA PRO A 393 -10.26 27.82 3.16
C PRO A 393 -9.47 26.78 2.33
N LEU A 394 -9.66 26.78 1.02
CA LEU A 394 -9.05 25.76 0.13
C LEU A 394 -7.52 25.83 0.11
N ASP A 395 -6.95 27.04 0.17
CA ASP A 395 -5.51 27.27 0.27
C ASP A 395 -4.93 26.76 1.59
N GLU A 396 -5.67 26.91 2.69
CA GLU A 396 -5.30 26.33 3.98
C GLU A 396 -5.38 24.79 3.95
N LEU A 397 -6.43 24.21 3.35
CA LEU A 397 -6.53 22.75 3.17
C LEU A 397 -5.38 22.19 2.34
N HIS A 398 -5.00 22.90 1.26
CA HIS A 398 -3.86 22.54 0.44
C HIS A 398 -2.56 22.52 1.26
N ALA A 399 -2.30 23.58 2.04
CA ALA A 399 -1.13 23.65 2.92
C ALA A 399 -1.12 22.50 3.96
N ILE A 400 -2.26 22.23 4.61
CA ILE A 400 -2.38 21.13 5.56
C ILE A 400 -2.11 19.77 4.89
N ALA A 401 -2.59 19.57 3.66
CA ALA A 401 -2.38 18.34 2.91
C ALA A 401 -0.90 18.11 2.59
N GLU A 402 -0.18 19.15 2.15
CA GLU A 402 1.25 19.09 1.89
C GLU A 402 2.07 18.82 3.15
N GLU A 403 1.82 19.59 4.22
CA GLU A 403 2.48 19.46 5.52
C GLU A 403 2.27 18.07 6.14
N SER A 404 1.05 17.54 6.07
CA SER A 404 0.71 16.22 6.59
C SER A 404 1.39 15.10 5.79
N SER A 405 1.43 15.23 4.46
CA SER A 405 2.12 14.27 3.59
C SER A 405 3.64 14.31 3.79
N HIS A 406 4.21 15.49 4.04
CA HIS A 406 5.62 15.63 4.38
C HIS A 406 5.94 15.03 5.75
N SER A 407 5.11 15.28 6.75
CA SER A 407 5.28 14.77 8.11
C SER A 407 5.17 13.24 8.16
N GLU A 408 4.25 12.64 7.39
CA GLU A 408 4.17 11.18 7.21
C GLU A 408 5.46 10.60 6.64
N ARG A 409 5.97 11.14 5.53
CA ARG A 409 7.25 10.70 4.94
C ARG A 409 8.42 10.85 5.91
N ARG A 410 8.48 11.96 6.64
CA ARG A 410 9.52 12.22 7.64
C ARG A 410 9.47 11.19 8.78
N ALA A 411 8.28 10.81 9.22
CA ALA A 411 8.09 9.77 10.23
C ALA A 411 8.55 8.40 9.71
N ASP A 412 8.08 8.00 8.53
CA ASP A 412 8.45 6.74 7.87
C ASP A 412 9.98 6.64 7.66
N ASP A 413 10.62 7.71 7.20
CA ASP A 413 12.06 7.76 6.97
C ASP A 413 12.84 7.62 8.28
N ALA A 414 12.39 8.27 9.35
CA ALA A 414 13.02 8.19 10.68
C ALA A 414 12.86 6.81 11.31
N GLU A 415 11.66 6.21 11.20
CA GLU A 415 11.40 4.84 11.66
C GLU A 415 12.29 3.84 10.93
N ARG A 416 12.36 3.95 9.60
CA ARG A 416 13.22 3.10 8.75
C ARG A 416 14.70 3.29 9.09
N GLU A 417 15.18 4.52 9.25
CA GLU A 417 16.60 4.76 9.58
C GLU A 417 17.00 4.14 10.92
N LEU A 418 16.16 4.29 11.95
CA LEU A 418 16.42 3.68 13.25
C LEU A 418 16.35 2.15 13.17
N MET A 419 15.40 1.62 12.42
CA MET A 419 15.27 0.17 12.18
C MET A 419 16.50 -0.40 11.51
N GLU A 420 16.98 0.20 10.42
CA GLU A 420 18.19 -0.25 9.73
C GLU A 420 19.44 -0.15 10.62
N TRP A 421 19.55 0.89 11.45
CA TRP A 421 20.63 0.99 12.43
C TRP A 421 20.56 -0.13 13.49
N LYS A 422 19.38 -0.40 14.04
CA LYS A 422 19.21 -1.46 15.05
C LYS A 422 19.45 -2.85 14.44
N LYS A 423 19.00 -3.11 13.19
CA LYS A 423 19.32 -4.33 12.44
C LYS A 423 20.82 -4.48 12.24
N ALA A 424 21.52 -3.43 11.81
CA ALA A 424 22.97 -3.45 11.66
C ALA A 424 23.66 -3.80 12.99
N LYS A 425 23.23 -3.20 14.10
CA LYS A 425 23.74 -3.52 15.43
C LYS A 425 23.46 -4.97 15.84
N PHE A 426 22.25 -5.47 15.59
CA PHE A 426 21.88 -6.87 15.85
C PHE A 426 22.74 -7.87 15.06
N MET A 427 23.18 -7.48 13.87
CA MET A 427 24.03 -8.33 13.02
C MET A 427 25.52 -8.25 13.39
N GLN A 428 25.96 -7.29 14.21
CA GLN A 428 27.38 -7.17 14.62
C GLN A 428 27.85 -8.40 15.38
N ASP A 429 27.00 -8.94 16.26
CA ASP A 429 27.32 -10.13 17.05
C ASP A 429 27.23 -11.43 16.23
N ARG A 430 26.83 -11.34 14.95
CA ARG A 430 26.63 -12.46 14.02
C ARG A 430 27.60 -12.43 12.84
N ILE A 431 28.65 -11.62 12.91
CA ILE A 431 29.71 -11.61 11.90
C ILE A 431 30.37 -13.00 11.86
N GLY A 432 30.46 -13.56 10.65
CA GLY A 432 30.94 -14.93 10.43
C GLY A 432 29.86 -16.01 10.52
N GLU A 433 28.61 -15.68 10.87
CA GLU A 433 27.47 -16.60 10.70
C GLU A 433 26.95 -16.57 9.27
N ASP A 434 26.38 -17.70 8.83
CA ASP A 434 25.82 -17.87 7.50
C ASP A 434 24.30 -18.05 7.53
N PHE A 435 23.64 -17.52 6.51
CA PHE A 435 22.18 -17.43 6.43
C PHE A 435 21.69 -17.75 5.03
N ASP A 436 20.49 -18.34 4.95
CA ASP A 436 19.74 -18.40 3.71
C ASP A 436 19.16 -17.01 3.38
N GLY A 437 19.24 -16.63 2.12
CA GLY A 437 18.76 -15.34 1.66
C GLY A 437 18.22 -15.37 0.24
N LEU A 438 17.50 -14.31 -0.13
CA LEU A 438 16.90 -14.12 -1.43
C LEU A 438 17.53 -12.90 -2.12
N ILE A 439 17.95 -13.05 -3.38
CA ILE A 439 18.41 -11.89 -4.16
C ILE A 439 17.21 -10.98 -4.49
N ILE A 440 17.13 -9.82 -3.84
CA ILE A 440 16.03 -8.85 -3.99
C ILE A 440 16.33 -7.71 -4.96
N SER A 441 17.61 -7.50 -5.32
CA SER A 441 18.02 -6.52 -6.32
C SER A 441 19.39 -6.86 -6.89
N ILE A 442 19.60 -6.58 -8.18
CA ILE A 442 20.90 -6.75 -8.85
C ILE A 442 21.35 -5.40 -9.39
N THR A 443 22.62 -5.06 -9.16
CA THR A 443 23.24 -3.82 -9.62
C THR A 443 24.56 -4.10 -10.33
N LYS A 444 25.14 -3.06 -10.93
CA LYS A 444 26.45 -3.14 -11.58
C LYS A 444 27.62 -3.48 -10.63
N PHE A 445 27.44 -3.29 -9.32
CA PHE A 445 28.49 -3.44 -8.31
C PHE A 445 28.27 -4.64 -7.38
N GLY A 446 27.21 -5.43 -7.59
CA GLY A 446 26.87 -6.57 -6.77
C GLY A 446 25.37 -6.85 -6.76
N PHE A 447 24.90 -7.60 -5.78
CA PHE A 447 23.48 -7.87 -5.60
C PHE A 447 23.09 -7.78 -4.13
N PHE A 448 21.87 -7.32 -3.87
CA PHE A 448 21.32 -7.22 -2.52
C PHE A 448 20.58 -8.52 -2.18
N VAL A 449 20.87 -9.04 -1.00
CA VAL A 449 20.27 -10.23 -0.44
C VAL A 449 19.47 -9.84 0.79
N GLU A 450 18.22 -10.27 0.84
CA GLU A 450 17.39 -10.22 2.04
C GLU A 450 17.46 -11.57 2.75
N LEU A 451 17.85 -11.59 4.02
CA LEU A 451 17.90 -12.81 4.82
C LEU A 451 16.49 -13.35 5.04
N ALA A 452 16.32 -14.66 4.85
CA ALA A 452 15.02 -15.31 4.87
C ALA A 452 14.28 -15.01 6.18
N ASP A 453 14.91 -15.29 7.33
CA ASP A 453 14.24 -15.24 8.64
C ASP A 453 14.41 -13.93 9.40
N LEU A 454 15.37 -13.08 8.99
CA LEU A 454 15.72 -11.87 9.73
C LEU A 454 15.24 -10.57 9.07
N PHE A 455 14.79 -10.59 7.81
CA PHE A 455 14.40 -9.36 7.06
C PHE A 455 15.47 -8.28 7.07
N VAL A 456 16.72 -8.75 7.10
CA VAL A 456 17.92 -7.94 7.04
C VAL A 456 18.38 -7.93 5.60
N GLU A 457 18.57 -6.74 5.04
CA GLU A 457 19.13 -6.56 3.71
C GLU A 457 20.64 -6.30 3.80
N GLY A 458 21.39 -6.86 2.86
CA GLY A 458 22.82 -6.60 2.75
C GLY A 458 23.32 -6.79 1.32
N LEU A 459 24.44 -6.14 1.01
CA LEU A 459 25.05 -6.18 -0.30
C LEU A 459 26.07 -7.32 -0.36
N VAL A 460 25.99 -8.17 -1.38
CA VAL A 460 27.11 -9.01 -1.83
C VAL A 460 27.85 -8.24 -2.93
N PRO A 461 29.03 -7.67 -2.64
CA PRO A 461 29.78 -6.91 -3.64
C PRO A 461 30.31 -7.83 -4.75
N LEU A 462 30.38 -7.33 -5.98
CA LEU A 462 30.86 -8.12 -7.12
C LEU A 462 32.30 -8.59 -6.94
N ASN A 463 33.13 -7.81 -6.26
CA ASN A 463 34.55 -8.11 -6.03
C ASN A 463 34.79 -9.18 -4.95
N THR A 464 33.77 -9.60 -4.20
CA THR A 464 33.90 -10.73 -3.26
C THR A 464 33.67 -12.07 -3.93
N LEU A 465 33.14 -12.08 -5.16
CA LEU A 465 32.99 -13.28 -5.98
C LEU A 465 34.32 -13.62 -6.67
N ILE A 466 35.17 -14.36 -5.96
CA ILE A 466 36.54 -14.69 -6.39
C ILE A 466 36.63 -15.92 -7.30
N ASP A 467 35.54 -16.68 -7.44
CA ASP A 467 35.48 -17.92 -8.20
C ASP A 467 35.47 -17.70 -9.72
N ASP A 468 35.10 -16.50 -10.20
CA ASP A 468 35.08 -16.16 -11.62
C ASP A 468 35.18 -14.64 -11.84
N HIS A 469 35.35 -14.22 -13.09
CA HIS A 469 35.13 -12.83 -13.48
C HIS A 469 33.66 -12.62 -13.83
N TYR A 470 32.94 -11.93 -12.95
CA TYR A 470 31.52 -11.66 -13.14
C TYR A 470 31.27 -10.32 -13.83
N THR A 471 30.30 -10.29 -14.74
CA THR A 471 29.88 -9.07 -15.43
C THR A 471 28.38 -8.87 -15.28
N TYR A 472 27.96 -7.64 -14.97
CA TYR A 472 26.55 -7.26 -14.96
C TYR A 472 26.03 -7.05 -16.38
N HIS A 473 24.95 -7.74 -16.72
CA HIS A 473 24.27 -7.63 -18.00
C HIS A 473 23.01 -6.79 -17.85
N GLU A 474 23.06 -5.53 -18.26
CA GLU A 474 21.93 -4.59 -18.17
C GLU A 474 20.64 -5.09 -18.82
N ASN A 475 20.76 -5.84 -19.93
CA ASN A 475 19.60 -6.30 -20.71
C ASN A 475 18.80 -7.38 -19.97
N THR A 476 19.49 -8.29 -19.29
CA THR A 476 18.86 -9.39 -18.55
C THR A 476 18.70 -9.05 -17.07
N ARG A 477 19.37 -7.99 -16.58
CA ARG A 477 19.51 -7.64 -15.16
C ARG A 477 20.10 -8.80 -14.34
N GLU A 478 21.08 -9.48 -14.92
CA GLU A 478 21.77 -10.64 -14.33
C GLU A 478 23.26 -10.37 -14.15
N ILE A 479 23.88 -11.07 -13.21
CA ILE A 479 25.35 -11.12 -13.09
C ILE A 479 25.80 -12.50 -13.57
N ILE A 480 26.66 -12.53 -14.58
CA ILE A 480 27.10 -13.78 -15.24
C ILE A 480 28.62 -13.91 -15.14
N GLY A 481 29.08 -15.08 -14.69
CA GLY A 481 30.48 -15.46 -14.68
C GLY A 481 30.99 -15.82 -16.08
N GLN A 482 32.16 -15.29 -16.47
CA GLN A 482 32.72 -15.51 -17.80
C GLN A 482 33.14 -16.97 -18.04
N ARG A 483 33.77 -17.63 -17.06
CA ARG A 483 34.31 -18.99 -17.19
C ARG A 483 33.34 -20.05 -16.69
N SER A 484 32.83 -19.87 -15.48
CA SER A 484 31.90 -20.76 -14.80
C SER A 484 30.52 -20.78 -15.47
N ARG A 485 30.16 -19.70 -16.17
CA ARG A 485 28.79 -19.42 -16.66
C ARG A 485 27.75 -19.44 -15.53
N ARG A 486 28.17 -19.32 -14.26
CA ARG A 486 27.26 -19.18 -13.12
C ARG A 486 26.50 -17.86 -13.28
N ILE A 487 25.20 -17.91 -13.00
CA ILE A 487 24.30 -16.78 -13.17
C ILE A 487 23.67 -16.46 -11.83
N PHE A 488 23.71 -15.19 -11.44
CA PHE A 488 22.93 -14.65 -10.34
C PHE A 488 21.75 -13.86 -10.89
N ARG A 489 20.55 -14.25 -10.44
CA ARG A 489 19.28 -13.69 -10.89
C ARG A 489 18.45 -13.18 -9.72
N LEU A 490 17.58 -12.24 -10.01
CA LEU A 490 16.58 -11.77 -9.06
C LEU A 490 15.70 -12.95 -8.59
N GLY A 491 15.35 -13.01 -7.31
CA GLY A 491 14.56 -14.09 -6.72
C GLY A 491 15.32 -15.41 -6.52
N GLN A 492 16.61 -15.48 -6.87
CA GLN A 492 17.42 -16.66 -6.59
C GLN A 492 17.70 -16.77 -5.09
N ARG A 493 17.54 -17.98 -4.55
CA ARG A 493 17.98 -18.29 -3.19
C ARG A 493 19.48 -18.52 -3.18
N VAL A 494 20.14 -17.92 -2.20
CA VAL A 494 21.59 -18.01 -2.01
C VAL A 494 21.88 -18.16 -0.53
N ARG A 495 23.02 -18.77 -0.21
CA ARG A 495 23.56 -18.82 1.14
C ARG A 495 24.66 -17.79 1.26
N VAL A 496 24.57 -16.93 2.27
CA VAL A 496 25.48 -15.80 2.45
C VAL A 496 26.05 -15.78 3.85
N LEU A 497 27.32 -15.40 3.96
CA LEU A 497 28.04 -15.16 5.21
C LEU A 497 27.98 -13.67 5.53
N VAL A 498 27.77 -13.32 6.80
CA VAL A 498 27.96 -11.94 7.29
C VAL A 498 29.46 -11.64 7.32
N ASP A 499 29.96 -10.94 6.31
CA ASP A 499 31.40 -10.65 6.17
C ASP A 499 31.81 -9.47 7.07
N ARG A 500 31.11 -8.35 6.93
CA ARG A 500 31.38 -7.13 7.71
C ARG A 500 30.19 -6.20 7.72
N ILE A 501 30.20 -5.28 8.68
CA ILE A 501 29.22 -4.19 8.79
C ILE A 501 29.97 -2.89 8.72
N ASP A 502 29.61 -2.03 7.77
CA ASP A 502 30.18 -0.70 7.66
C ASP A 502 29.70 0.15 8.85
N PRO A 503 30.59 0.61 9.74
CA PRO A 503 30.20 1.33 10.93
C PRO A 503 29.69 2.76 10.63
N VAL A 504 30.01 3.31 9.45
CA VAL A 504 29.64 4.67 9.03
C VAL A 504 28.36 4.63 8.22
N GLU A 505 28.29 3.80 7.19
CA GLU A 505 27.11 3.69 6.33
C GLU A 505 26.01 2.81 6.94
N LYS A 506 26.31 2.09 8.04
CA LYS A 506 25.42 1.13 8.69
C LYS A 506 24.93 0.03 7.72
N LYS A 507 25.70 -0.24 6.67
CA LYS A 507 25.37 -1.24 5.65
C LYS A 507 26.03 -2.56 5.95
N ILE A 508 25.25 -3.63 5.82
CA ILE A 508 25.73 -4.99 5.99
C ILE A 508 26.28 -5.48 4.66
N GLN A 509 27.49 -6.03 4.69
CA GLN A 509 28.11 -6.68 3.55
C GLN A 509 28.15 -8.18 3.77
N PHE A 510 27.73 -8.88 2.75
CA PHE A 510 27.69 -10.32 2.71
C PHE A 510 28.77 -10.87 1.76
N ALA A 511 29.28 -12.05 2.08
CA ALA A 511 30.05 -12.87 1.16
C ALA A 511 29.22 -14.08 0.73
N LEU A 512 29.30 -14.45 -0.54
CA LEU A 512 28.59 -15.62 -1.04
C LEU A 512 29.27 -16.90 -0.54
N MET A 513 28.51 -17.81 0.06
CA MET A 513 29.00 -19.15 0.38
C MET A 513 28.90 -20.05 -0.85
N GLU A 514 29.95 -20.81 -1.14
CA GLU A 514 29.88 -21.83 -2.18
C GLU A 514 28.95 -22.96 -1.73
N GLU A 515 27.89 -23.22 -2.51
CA GLU A 515 27.13 -24.47 -2.35
C GLU A 515 27.99 -25.63 -2.88
N PRO A 516 28.13 -26.74 -2.14
CA PRO A 516 28.59 -27.97 -2.76
C PRO A 516 27.58 -28.35 -3.86
N PRO A 517 28.04 -28.85 -5.02
CA PRO A 517 27.17 -29.09 -6.17
C PRO A 517 26.00 -30.01 -5.78
N PRO A 518 24.80 -29.79 -6.34
CA PRO A 518 23.62 -30.56 -5.97
C PRO A 518 23.90 -32.04 -6.19
N ARG A 519 23.71 -32.86 -5.15
CA ARG A 519 23.84 -34.31 -5.23
C ARG A 519 22.91 -34.81 -6.33
N ARG A 520 23.46 -35.19 -7.49
CA ARG A 520 22.74 -35.89 -8.54
C ARG A 520 22.00 -37.06 -7.89
N ALA A 521 20.67 -37.03 -7.95
CA ALA A 521 19.85 -38.16 -7.57
C ALA A 521 20.38 -39.39 -8.34
N LYS A 522 20.94 -40.36 -7.60
CA LYS A 522 21.37 -41.63 -8.20
C LYS A 522 20.15 -42.24 -8.85
N GLY A 523 20.13 -42.24 -10.18
CA GLY A 523 19.13 -42.96 -10.95
C GLY A 523 19.07 -44.39 -10.44
N ARG A 524 17.89 -44.81 -9.95
CA ARG A 524 17.61 -46.20 -9.64
C ARG A 524 17.83 -46.98 -10.94
N HIS A 525 18.98 -47.66 -11.00
CA HIS A 525 19.25 -48.69 -11.99
C HIS A 525 18.20 -49.77 -11.78
N LYS A 526 17.19 -49.84 -12.66
CA LYS A 526 16.33 -51.02 -12.79
C LYS A 526 17.20 -52.12 -13.41
N GLY A 527 17.79 -52.94 -12.55
CA GLY A 527 18.34 -54.24 -12.93
C GLY A 527 17.19 -55.22 -13.16
N LYS A 528 17.34 -55.97 -14.26
CA LYS A 528 16.52 -57.03 -14.87
C LYS A 528 15.53 -57.78 -13.97
#